data_AF-A0A353HCC0-F1
#
_entry.id   AF-A0A353HCC0-F1
#
_cell.length_a   1.000
_cell.length_b   1.000
_cell.length_c   1.000
_cell.angle_alpha   90.00
_cell.angle_beta   90.00
_cell.angle_gamma   90.00
#
_symmetry.space_group_name_H-M   'P 1'
#
loop_
_entity.id
_entity.type
_entity.pdbx_description
1 polymer ?
#
loop_
_entity_poly.entity_id
_entity_poly.type
_entity_poly.pdbx_seq_one_letter_code
_entity_poly.pdbx_strand_id
1 'polypeptide(L)'
;MMEGRIAVIVDGSPIVITVPYLFIEDFQNSEDYFKSDFKANMERMLRIIALIVAVYLPCIYVASQLYHLEFIPLKFLITVVNSVKGIPLSPGYEMFFTLLIFEILNQASVRMPKYVGMALSVVGALVLGETAVNAGIVSSPTVLIMALSGICLYSVPELVDSLAVLRFGLLVVAGTFGGFGIITASSFILIYLASLESFTVPFLSPYAPFLAQDIKDGIIMDRIDKMEDRPLSLKPKNKTRIKVNEKN
;
A
#
# COMPACT_ATOMS: atom_id res chain seq x y z
N MET A 1 20.36 13.26 3.37
CA MET A 1 19.92 13.24 1.97
C MET A 1 20.66 12.26 1.06
N MET A 2 21.93 11.86 1.27
CA MET A 2 22.53 10.82 0.39
C MET A 2 22.99 9.53 1.07
N GLU A 3 23.00 9.40 2.41
CA GLU A 3 23.26 8.16 3.19
C GLU A 3 24.41 7.21 2.74
N GLY A 4 25.23 7.58 1.75
CA GLY A 4 26.16 6.70 1.06
C GLY A 4 25.59 5.90 -0.12
N ARG A 5 24.37 6.20 -0.60
CA ARG A 5 23.69 5.51 -1.71
C ARG A 5 24.23 5.93 -3.08
N ILE A 6 24.09 5.04 -4.06
CA ILE A 6 24.46 5.26 -5.46
C ILE A 6 23.22 5.77 -6.20
N ALA A 7 23.35 6.91 -6.88
CA ALA A 7 22.30 7.42 -7.78
C ALA A 7 22.66 7.04 -9.22
N VAL A 8 21.75 6.35 -9.90
CA VAL A 8 21.88 5.98 -11.31
C VAL A 8 21.06 6.96 -12.13
N ILE A 9 21.74 7.75 -12.94
CA ILE A 9 21.15 8.74 -13.84
C ILE A 9 21.42 8.26 -15.27
N VAL A 10 20.36 8.15 -16.06
CA VAL A 10 20.42 7.69 -17.45
C VAL A 10 19.89 8.80 -18.35
N ASP A 11 20.62 9.08 -19.43
CA ASP A 11 20.19 10.05 -20.43
C ASP A 11 18.87 9.62 -21.08
N GLY A 12 17.89 10.54 -21.11
CA GLY A 12 16.53 10.27 -21.59
C GLY A 12 15.51 9.81 -20.54
N SER A 13 15.91 9.53 -19.30
CA SER A 13 14.97 9.26 -18.19
C SER A 13 14.79 10.52 -17.31
N PRO A 14 13.55 10.97 -17.04
CA PRO A 14 13.30 12.04 -16.08
C PRO A 14 13.40 11.58 -14.60
N ILE A 15 13.58 10.28 -14.36
CA ILE A 15 13.59 9.67 -13.02
C ILE A 15 15.01 9.19 -12.69
N VAL A 16 15.48 9.51 -11.48
CA VAL A 16 16.75 9.05 -10.92
C VAL A 16 16.48 7.87 -10.00
N ILE A 17 17.23 6.77 -10.19
CA ILE A 17 17.07 5.56 -9.38
C ILE A 17 18.15 5.55 -8.29
N THR A 18 17.76 5.28 -7.05
CA THR A 18 18.68 5.09 -5.92
C THR A 18 18.93 3.62 -5.66
N VAL A 19 20.19 3.29 -5.37
CA VAL A 19 20.66 1.93 -5.12
C VAL A 19 21.56 1.90 -3.88
N PRO A 20 21.37 0.94 -2.95
CA PRO A 20 20.26 -0.02 -2.88
C PRO A 20 18.93 0.66 -2.54
N TYR A 21 17.83 0.05 -2.98
CA TYR A 21 16.45 0.46 -2.69
C TYR A 21 15.85 -0.49 -1.64
N LEU A 22 15.35 0.06 -0.54
CA LEU A 22 14.77 -0.66 0.60
C LEU A 22 13.26 -0.44 0.64
N PHE A 23 12.52 -1.43 1.15
CA PHE A 23 11.07 -1.34 1.30
C PHE A 23 10.61 -0.18 2.19
N ILE A 24 11.42 0.20 3.18
CA ILE A 24 11.06 1.28 4.10
C ILE A 24 11.03 2.65 3.42
N GLU A 25 11.74 2.81 2.30
CA GLU A 25 11.78 4.06 1.54
C GLU A 25 10.42 4.40 0.92
N ASP A 26 9.61 3.41 0.58
CA ASP A 26 8.24 3.61 0.09
C ASP A 26 7.37 4.38 1.12
N PHE A 27 7.70 4.28 2.41
CA PHE A 27 6.99 4.95 3.50
C PHE A 27 7.68 6.22 3.98
N GLN A 28 8.79 6.62 3.36
CA GLN A 28 9.50 7.86 3.66
C GLN A 28 9.19 8.88 2.58
N ASN A 29 8.94 10.13 2.98
CA ASN A 29 8.86 11.24 2.02
C ASN A 29 9.91 12.28 2.38
N SER A 30 10.46 12.96 1.38
CA SER A 30 11.41 14.05 1.57
C SER A 30 10.83 15.16 2.46
N GLU A 31 9.51 15.38 2.39
CA GLU A 31 8.79 16.35 3.22
C GLU A 31 8.78 16.01 4.71
N ASP A 32 8.93 14.73 5.08
CA ASP A 32 8.86 14.28 6.48
C ASP A 32 9.95 14.95 7.32
N TYR A 33 11.14 15.16 6.74
CA TYR A 33 12.29 15.77 7.39
C TYR A 33 12.19 17.29 7.58
N PHE A 34 11.18 17.93 6.98
CA PHE A 34 10.93 19.38 7.14
C PHE A 34 9.80 19.69 8.13
N LYS A 35 9.11 18.66 8.64
CA LYS A 35 8.01 18.78 9.60
C LYS A 35 8.49 18.43 11.02
N SER A 36 7.68 18.73 12.03
CA SER A 36 7.92 18.22 13.39
C SER A 36 7.84 16.69 13.39
N ASP A 37 8.73 16.03 14.14
CA ASP A 37 8.82 14.57 14.20
C ASP A 37 7.48 13.91 14.54
N PHE A 38 6.68 14.53 15.41
CA PHE A 38 5.35 14.02 15.76
C PHE A 38 4.42 13.95 14.55
N LYS A 39 4.41 15.00 13.72
CA LYS A 39 3.56 15.06 12.51
C LYS A 39 4.07 14.08 11.44
N ALA A 40 5.39 14.02 11.24
CA ALA A 40 6.01 13.07 10.31
C ALA A 40 5.68 11.62 10.69
N ASN A 41 5.78 11.27 11.97
CA ASN A 41 5.45 9.94 12.47
C ASN A 41 3.99 9.57 12.30
N MET A 42 3.08 10.53 12.52
CA MET A 42 1.66 10.32 12.27
C MET A 42 1.37 10.04 10.79
N GLU A 43 2.01 10.78 9.87
CA GLU A 43 1.87 10.57 8.42
C GLU A 43 2.50 9.24 7.97
N ARG A 44 3.65 8.82 8.52
CA ARG A 44 4.27 7.50 8.26
C ARG A 44 3.37 6.36 8.75
N MET A 45 2.80 6.46 9.95
CA MET A 45 1.84 5.48 10.48
C MET A 45 0.60 5.35 9.61
N LEU A 46 0.06 6.48 9.16
CA LEU A 46 -1.11 6.50 8.29
C LEU A 46 -0.84 5.79 6.97
N ARG A 47 0.34 5.98 6.36
CA ARG A 47 0.74 5.27 5.13
C ARG A 47 0.80 3.75 5.33
N ILE A 48 1.32 3.27 6.46
CA ILE A 48 1.38 1.83 6.76
C ILE A 48 -0.03 1.26 6.96
N ILE A 49 -0.88 1.93 7.73
CA ILE A 49 -2.27 1.51 7.93
C ILE A 49 -3.01 1.52 6.60
N ALA A 50 -2.84 2.56 5.79
CA ALA A 50 -3.43 2.67 4.46
C ALA A 50 -2.98 1.51 3.56
N LEU A 51 -1.70 1.16 3.53
CA LEU A 51 -1.21 0.01 2.76
C LEU A 51 -1.90 -1.30 3.17
N ILE A 52 -2.01 -1.56 4.47
CA ILE A 52 -2.68 -2.76 5.01
C ILE A 52 -4.16 -2.77 4.59
N VAL A 53 -4.86 -1.64 4.74
CA VAL A 53 -6.27 -1.51 4.35
C VAL A 53 -6.43 -1.66 2.83
N ALA A 54 -5.56 -1.04 2.04
CA ALA A 54 -5.61 -1.11 0.58
C ALA A 54 -5.53 -2.54 0.07
N VAL A 55 -4.65 -3.35 0.66
CA VAL A 55 -4.40 -4.72 0.22
C VAL A 55 -5.42 -5.71 0.80
N TYR A 56 -5.66 -5.66 2.11
CA TYR A 56 -6.39 -6.72 2.80
C TYR A 56 -7.88 -6.47 2.93
N LEU A 57 -8.35 -5.21 2.90
CA LEU A 57 -9.78 -4.92 3.10
C LEU A 57 -10.70 -5.64 2.09
N PRO A 58 -10.42 -5.65 0.76
CA PRO A 58 -11.26 -6.38 -0.20
C PRO A 58 -11.28 -7.89 0.06
N CYS A 59 -10.11 -8.45 0.38
CA CYS A 59 -9.94 -9.90 0.59
C CYS A 59 -10.65 -10.35 1.87
N ILE A 60 -10.47 -9.61 2.97
CA ILE A 60 -11.12 -9.87 4.26
C ILE A 60 -12.63 -9.76 4.11
N TYR A 61 -13.13 -8.75 3.38
CA TYR A 61 -14.56 -8.61 3.14
C TYR A 61 -15.15 -9.84 2.43
N VAL A 62 -14.54 -10.27 1.32
CA VAL A 62 -15.00 -11.44 0.58
C VAL A 62 -14.91 -12.71 1.40
N ALA A 63 -13.81 -12.93 2.13
CA ALA A 63 -13.65 -14.08 3.00
C ALA A 63 -14.68 -14.08 4.14
N SER A 64 -15.00 -12.91 4.71
CA SER A 64 -16.02 -12.79 5.76
C SER A 64 -17.41 -13.13 5.21
N GLN A 65 -17.73 -12.66 4.01
CA GLN A 65 -19.02 -12.93 3.39
C GLN A 65 -19.23 -14.40 2.98
N LEU A 66 -18.16 -15.09 2.58
CA LEU A 66 -18.21 -16.48 2.13
C LEU A 66 -18.09 -17.50 3.27
N TYR A 67 -17.25 -17.24 4.28
CA TYR A 67 -16.87 -18.26 5.27
C TYR A 67 -17.26 -17.90 6.71
N HIS A 68 -17.23 -16.61 7.08
CA HIS A 68 -17.43 -16.19 8.48
C HIS A 68 -18.20 -14.86 8.60
N LEU A 69 -19.53 -14.92 8.47
CA LEU A 69 -20.40 -13.74 8.59
C LEU A 69 -20.38 -13.09 9.99
N GLU A 70 -19.97 -13.84 11.01
CA GLU A 70 -19.91 -13.40 12.40
C GLU A 70 -18.90 -12.27 12.66
N PHE A 71 -17.89 -12.12 11.80
CA PHE A 71 -16.93 -11.01 11.90
C PHE A 71 -17.56 -9.65 11.53
N ILE A 72 -18.71 -9.66 10.86
CA ILE A 72 -19.40 -8.45 10.40
C ILE A 72 -20.36 -7.99 11.51
N PRO A 73 -20.25 -6.75 12.02
CA PRO A 73 -21.18 -6.23 13.02
C PRO A 73 -22.62 -6.36 12.53
N LEU A 74 -23.54 -6.83 13.39
CA LEU A 74 -24.90 -7.19 13.00
C LEU A 74 -25.63 -6.10 12.20
N LYS A 75 -25.48 -4.82 12.61
CA LYS A 75 -26.08 -3.68 11.89
C LYS A 75 -25.58 -3.57 10.46
N PHE A 76 -24.28 -3.73 10.26
CA PHE A 76 -23.66 -3.68 8.92
C PHE A 76 -23.99 -4.93 8.11
N LEU A 77 -24.03 -6.10 8.76
CA LEU A 77 -24.43 -7.36 8.13
C LEU A 77 -25.84 -7.28 7.52
N ILE A 78 -26.80 -6.67 8.23
CA ILE A 78 -28.17 -6.48 7.70
C ILE A 78 -28.14 -5.63 6.42
N THR A 79 -27.34 -4.56 6.39
CA THR A 79 -27.14 -3.75 5.19
C THR A 79 -26.52 -4.56 4.05
N VAL A 80 -25.50 -5.38 4.33
CA VAL A 80 -24.86 -6.25 3.34
C VAL A 80 -25.86 -7.26 2.77
N VAL A 81 -26.56 -8.01 3.63
CA VAL A 81 -27.53 -9.02 3.20
C VAL A 81 -28.64 -8.40 2.36
N ASN A 82 -29.15 -7.23 2.73
CA ASN A 82 -30.18 -6.55 1.95
C ASN A 82 -29.67 -5.97 0.62
N SER A 83 -28.39 -5.57 0.56
CA SER A 83 -27.79 -5.03 -0.68
C SER A 83 -27.41 -6.13 -1.66
N VAL A 84 -27.11 -7.33 -1.16
CA VAL A 84 -26.72 -8.49 -1.99
C VAL A 84 -27.97 -9.26 -2.47
N LYS A 85 -29.13 -9.09 -1.82
CA LYS A 85 -30.41 -9.64 -2.28
C LYS A 85 -30.73 -9.11 -3.69
N GLY A 86 -30.71 -10.01 -4.67
CA GLY A 86 -31.01 -9.69 -6.07
C GLY A 86 -29.78 -9.58 -6.97
N ILE A 87 -28.56 -9.66 -6.41
CA ILE A 87 -27.33 -9.71 -7.19
C ILE A 87 -27.05 -11.16 -7.61
N PRO A 88 -26.87 -11.45 -8.90
CA PRO A 88 -26.69 -12.82 -9.40
C PRO A 88 -25.26 -13.35 -9.21
N LEU A 89 -24.30 -12.50 -8.85
CA LEU A 89 -22.89 -12.83 -8.69
C LEU A 89 -22.57 -13.34 -7.28
N SER A 90 -21.62 -14.27 -7.18
CA SER A 90 -21.05 -14.62 -5.87
C SER A 90 -20.17 -13.46 -5.36
N PRO A 91 -20.01 -13.30 -4.03
CA PRO A 91 -19.20 -12.22 -3.45
C PRO A 91 -17.78 -12.11 -4.02
N GLY A 92 -17.16 -13.27 -4.31
CA GLY A 92 -15.82 -13.30 -4.92
C GLY A 92 -15.81 -12.76 -6.35
N TYR A 93 -16.76 -13.16 -7.20
CA TYR A 93 -16.85 -12.66 -8.56
C TYR A 93 -17.27 -11.19 -8.61
N GLU A 94 -18.23 -10.80 -7.76
CA GLU A 94 -18.68 -9.41 -7.61
C GLU A 94 -17.49 -8.48 -7.30
N MET A 95 -16.69 -8.82 -6.29
CA MET A 95 -15.50 -8.04 -5.92
C MET A 95 -14.44 -8.07 -7.02
N PHE A 96 -14.22 -9.21 -7.69
CA PHE A 96 -13.23 -9.34 -8.76
C PHE A 96 -13.54 -8.42 -9.94
N PHE A 97 -14.80 -8.39 -10.41
CA PHE A 97 -15.20 -7.50 -11.49
C PHE A 97 -15.17 -6.03 -11.07
N THR A 98 -15.55 -5.73 -9.82
CA THR A 98 -15.45 -4.36 -9.31
C THR A 98 -13.99 -3.90 -9.29
N LEU A 99 -13.07 -4.74 -8.79
CA LEU A 99 -11.64 -4.44 -8.76
C LEU A 99 -11.09 -4.24 -10.17
N LEU A 100 -11.48 -5.09 -11.12
CA LEU A 100 -11.12 -4.95 -12.53
C LEU A 100 -11.59 -3.62 -13.14
N ILE A 101 -12.84 -3.23 -12.91
CA ILE A 101 -13.41 -1.97 -13.43
C ILE A 101 -12.64 -0.77 -12.86
N PHE A 102 -12.40 -0.75 -11.55
CA PHE A 102 -11.66 0.34 -10.90
C PHE A 102 -10.20 0.41 -11.38
N GLU A 103 -9.57 -0.72 -11.62
CA GLU A 103 -8.19 -0.75 -12.14
C GLU A 103 -8.13 -0.22 -13.58
N ILE A 104 -9.07 -0.63 -14.45
CA ILE A 104 -9.17 -0.09 -15.81
C ILE A 104 -9.38 1.42 -15.79
N LEU A 105 -10.26 1.91 -14.91
CA LEU A 105 -10.49 3.35 -14.74
C LEU A 105 -9.22 4.07 -14.30
N ASN A 106 -8.48 3.55 -13.33
CA ASN A 106 -7.22 4.13 -12.88
C ASN A 106 -6.19 4.22 -14.01
N GLN A 107 -5.98 3.11 -14.73
CA GLN A 107 -5.03 3.05 -15.84
C GLN A 107 -5.40 3.98 -16.99
N ALA A 108 -6.70 4.15 -17.24
CA ALA A 108 -7.18 5.14 -18.22
C ALA A 108 -6.94 6.57 -17.73
N SER A 109 -7.20 6.88 -16.46
CA SER A 109 -7.03 8.22 -15.90
C SER A 109 -5.58 8.71 -15.90
N VAL A 110 -4.60 7.83 -15.64
CA VAL A 110 -3.17 8.18 -15.65
C VAL A 110 -2.65 8.52 -17.05
N ARG A 111 -3.23 7.92 -18.10
CA ARG A 111 -2.81 8.16 -19.50
C ARG A 111 -3.41 9.42 -20.11
N MET A 112 -4.47 9.96 -19.50
CA MET A 112 -5.17 11.14 -19.99
C MET A 112 -4.53 12.43 -19.46
N PRO A 113 -4.65 13.57 -20.17
CA PRO A 113 -4.25 14.88 -19.63
C PRO A 113 -4.95 15.17 -18.30
N LYS A 114 -4.29 15.86 -17.37
CA LYS A 114 -4.76 16.08 -15.98
C LYS A 114 -6.26 16.41 -15.84
N TYR A 115 -6.78 17.33 -16.65
CA TYR A 115 -8.19 17.74 -16.60
C TYR A 115 -9.15 16.63 -17.05
N VAL A 116 -8.76 15.86 -18.07
CA VAL A 116 -9.55 14.75 -18.59
C VAL A 116 -9.47 13.55 -17.65
N GLY A 117 -8.28 13.25 -17.10
CA GLY A 117 -8.10 12.20 -16.10
C GLY A 117 -8.92 12.45 -14.83
N MET A 118 -8.97 13.69 -14.35
CA MET A 118 -9.81 14.06 -13.21
C MET A 118 -11.30 13.87 -13.53
N ALA A 119 -11.77 14.33 -14.70
CA ALA A 119 -13.15 14.15 -15.12
C ALA A 119 -13.50 12.65 -15.26
N LEU A 120 -12.61 11.85 -15.84
CA LEU A 120 -12.78 10.41 -16.00
C LEU A 120 -12.86 9.70 -14.65
N SER A 121 -12.01 10.07 -13.67
CA SER A 121 -12.06 9.49 -12.33
C SER A 121 -13.36 9.83 -11.59
N VAL A 122 -13.88 11.07 -11.73
CA VAL A 122 -15.16 11.47 -11.11
C VAL A 122 -16.33 10.74 -11.76
N VAL A 123 -16.38 10.71 -13.10
CA VAL A 123 -17.43 10.01 -13.84
C VAL A 123 -17.36 8.51 -13.57
N GLY A 124 -16.16 7.93 -13.54
CA GLY A 124 -15.95 6.52 -13.27
C GLY A 124 -16.37 6.14 -11.84
N ALA A 125 -15.93 6.88 -10.83
CA ALA A 125 -16.28 6.57 -9.45
C ALA A 125 -17.77 6.77 -9.15
N LEU A 126 -18.37 7.88 -9.61
CA LEU A 126 -19.75 8.24 -9.28
C LEU A 126 -20.75 7.60 -10.25
N VAL A 127 -20.59 7.83 -11.56
CA VAL A 127 -21.59 7.40 -12.56
C VAL A 127 -21.53 5.90 -12.76
N LEU A 128 -20.36 5.29 -12.97
CA LEU A 128 -20.28 3.83 -13.11
C LEU A 128 -20.60 3.13 -11.79
N GLY A 129 -20.14 3.66 -10.66
CA GLY A 129 -20.46 3.11 -9.34
C GLY A 129 -21.98 3.10 -9.06
N GLU A 130 -22.64 4.24 -9.21
CA GLU A 130 -24.08 4.38 -8.97
C GLU A 130 -24.91 3.55 -9.97
N THR A 131 -24.56 3.59 -11.25
CA THR A 131 -25.27 2.80 -12.27
C THR A 131 -25.08 1.30 -12.07
N ALA A 132 -23.89 0.85 -11.68
CA ALA A 132 -23.63 -0.57 -11.46
C ALA A 132 -24.37 -1.10 -10.22
N VAL A 133 -24.52 -0.26 -9.18
CA VAL A 133 -25.36 -0.56 -8.00
C VAL A 133 -26.84 -0.59 -8.39
N ASN A 134 -27.34 0.43 -9.11
CA ASN A 134 -28.74 0.50 -9.53
C ASN A 134 -29.13 -0.58 -10.54
N ALA A 135 -28.19 -1.03 -11.36
CA ALA A 135 -28.38 -2.16 -12.27
C ALA A 135 -28.38 -3.53 -11.57
N GLY A 136 -28.08 -3.58 -10.26
CA GLY A 136 -28.02 -4.82 -9.49
C GLY A 136 -26.85 -5.72 -9.86
N ILE A 137 -25.79 -5.17 -10.46
CA ILE A 137 -24.59 -5.93 -10.84
C ILE A 137 -23.64 -6.06 -9.65
N VAL A 138 -23.55 -5.01 -8.82
CA VAL A 138 -22.66 -4.91 -7.65
C VAL A 138 -23.40 -4.30 -6.48
N SER A 139 -23.04 -4.67 -5.26
CA SER A 139 -23.67 -4.16 -4.05
C SER A 139 -23.03 -2.86 -3.59
N SER A 140 -23.81 -1.99 -2.97
CA SER A 140 -23.31 -0.72 -2.40
C SER A 140 -22.14 -0.93 -1.42
N PRO A 141 -22.15 -1.94 -0.52
CA PRO A 141 -21.03 -2.21 0.37
C PRO A 141 -19.75 -2.64 -0.37
N THR A 142 -19.85 -3.42 -1.45
CA THR A 142 -18.69 -3.79 -2.28
C THR A 142 -18.03 -2.56 -2.90
N VAL A 143 -18.83 -1.66 -3.49
CA VAL A 143 -18.32 -0.41 -4.08
C VAL A 143 -17.68 0.49 -3.02
N LEU A 144 -18.29 0.61 -1.85
CA LEU A 144 -17.73 1.36 -0.71
C LEU A 144 -16.36 0.83 -0.29
N ILE A 145 -16.25 -0.49 -0.11
CA ILE A 145 -15.00 -1.15 0.30
C ILE A 145 -13.92 -0.97 -0.75
N MET A 146 -14.29 -1.08 -2.03
CA MET A 146 -13.38 -0.83 -3.15
C MET A 146 -12.89 0.61 -3.21
N ALA A 147 -13.77 1.59 -2.99
CA ALA A 147 -13.40 3.00 -2.94
C ALA A 147 -12.44 3.30 -1.78
N LEU A 148 -12.73 2.80 -0.58
CA LEU A 148 -11.85 2.97 0.59
C LEU A 148 -10.47 2.34 0.36
N SER A 149 -10.45 1.09 -0.11
CA SER A 149 -9.22 0.37 -0.45
C SER A 149 -8.42 1.08 -1.55
N GLY A 150 -9.10 1.63 -2.57
CA GLY A 150 -8.48 2.39 -3.66
C GLY A 150 -7.88 3.73 -3.22
N ILE A 151 -8.55 4.48 -2.34
CA ILE A 151 -8.01 5.73 -1.79
C ILE A 151 -6.75 5.44 -0.98
N CYS A 152 -6.77 4.39 -0.16
CA CYS A 152 -5.62 3.97 0.63
C CYS A 152 -4.42 3.56 -0.23
N LEU A 153 -4.65 2.95 -1.39
CA LEU A 153 -3.59 2.52 -2.33
C LEU A 153 -2.67 3.68 -2.73
N TYR A 154 -3.25 4.85 -3.00
CA TYR A 154 -2.51 6.05 -3.41
C TYR A 154 -1.76 6.76 -2.28
N SER A 155 -1.85 6.27 -1.04
CA SER A 155 -1.01 6.77 0.05
C SER A 155 0.47 6.37 -0.13
N VAL A 156 0.74 5.34 -0.93
CA VAL A 156 2.10 4.85 -1.26
C VAL A 156 2.23 4.68 -2.77
N PRO A 157 2.45 5.76 -3.53
CA PRO A 157 2.33 5.77 -4.99
C PRO A 157 3.32 4.84 -5.71
N GLU A 158 4.55 4.71 -5.19
CA GLU A 158 5.60 3.86 -5.78
C GLU A 158 5.22 2.36 -5.81
N LEU A 159 4.30 1.94 -4.92
CA LEU A 159 3.86 0.55 -4.83
C LEU A 159 2.54 0.26 -5.56
N VAL A 160 1.87 1.26 -6.14
CA VAL A 160 0.52 1.12 -6.70
C VAL A 160 0.42 -0.06 -7.68
N ASP A 161 1.32 -0.15 -8.66
CA ASP A 161 1.30 -1.20 -9.68
C ASP A 161 1.54 -2.59 -9.09
N SER A 162 2.52 -2.71 -8.18
CA SER A 162 2.84 -3.97 -7.50
C SER A 162 1.68 -4.45 -6.64
N LEU A 163 1.05 -3.54 -5.91
CA LEU A 163 -0.09 -3.82 -5.03
C LEU A 163 -1.37 -4.11 -5.81
N ALA A 164 -1.57 -3.50 -6.99
CA ALA A 164 -2.70 -3.81 -7.86
C ALA A 164 -2.70 -5.29 -8.25
N VAL A 165 -1.55 -5.82 -8.71
CA VAL A 165 -1.40 -7.25 -9.04
C VAL A 165 -1.59 -8.13 -7.80
N LEU A 166 -0.99 -7.74 -6.68
CA LEU A 166 -1.08 -8.48 -5.42
C LEU A 166 -2.51 -8.56 -4.88
N ARG A 167 -3.32 -7.49 -5.04
CA ARG A 167 -4.74 -7.46 -4.67
C ARG A 167 -5.57 -8.47 -5.46
N PHE A 168 -5.35 -8.59 -6.78
CA PHE A 168 -6.03 -9.64 -7.57
C PHE A 168 -5.65 -11.04 -7.09
N GLY A 169 -4.36 -11.30 -6.86
CA GLY A 169 -3.89 -12.59 -6.38
C GLY A 169 -4.49 -12.97 -5.02
N LEU A 170 -4.42 -12.06 -4.05
CA LEU A 170 -4.98 -12.27 -2.72
C LEU A 170 -6.50 -12.43 -2.74
N LEU A 171 -7.21 -11.70 -3.61
CA LEU A 171 -8.66 -11.82 -3.74
C LEU A 171 -9.07 -13.23 -4.21
N VAL A 172 -8.38 -13.78 -5.21
CA VAL A 172 -8.64 -15.14 -5.71
C VAL A 172 -8.38 -16.19 -4.62
N VAL A 173 -7.27 -16.03 -3.89
CA VAL A 173 -6.94 -16.93 -2.77
C VAL A 173 -7.98 -16.82 -1.65
N ALA A 174 -8.40 -15.59 -1.29
CA ALA A 174 -9.42 -15.34 -0.28
C ALA A 174 -10.79 -15.91 -0.67
N GLY A 175 -11.17 -15.79 -1.94
CA GLY A 175 -12.41 -16.36 -2.45
C GLY A 175 -12.44 -17.89 -2.50
N THR A 176 -11.27 -18.54 -2.55
CA THR A 176 -11.14 -20.01 -2.66
C THR A 176 -10.89 -20.69 -1.32
N PHE A 177 -10.04 -20.10 -0.48
CA PHE A 177 -9.55 -20.68 0.78
C PHE A 177 -9.95 -19.85 2.01
N GLY A 178 -10.70 -18.75 1.84
CA GLY A 178 -11.14 -17.89 2.95
C GLY A 178 -9.99 -17.25 3.71
N GLY A 179 -10.20 -17.04 5.02
CA GLY A 179 -9.22 -16.41 5.91
C GLY A 179 -7.90 -17.19 6.02
N PHE A 180 -7.95 -18.52 5.95
CA PHE A 180 -6.75 -19.36 5.95
C PHE A 180 -5.86 -19.09 4.72
N GLY A 181 -6.49 -18.91 3.55
CA GLY A 181 -5.80 -18.52 2.32
C GLY A 181 -5.09 -17.19 2.46
N ILE A 182 -5.76 -16.19 3.04
CA ILE A 182 -5.19 -14.86 3.27
C ILE A 182 -3.92 -14.98 4.12
N ILE A 183 -3.99 -15.64 5.28
CA ILE A 183 -2.85 -15.80 6.20
C ILE A 183 -1.69 -16.50 5.50
N THR A 184 -1.96 -17.61 4.82
CA THR A 184 -0.93 -18.41 4.13
C THR A 184 -0.26 -17.62 3.00
N ALA A 185 -1.04 -16.91 2.18
CA ALA A 185 -0.51 -16.06 1.12
C ALA A 185 0.29 -14.88 1.68
N SER A 186 -0.18 -14.24 2.76
CA SER A 186 0.59 -13.20 3.47
C SER A 186 1.93 -13.72 3.96
N SER A 187 1.97 -14.91 4.55
CA SER A 187 3.23 -15.53 5.00
C SER A 187 4.18 -15.78 3.82
N PHE A 188 3.67 -16.28 2.70
CA PHE A 188 4.49 -16.48 1.50
C PHE A 188 5.05 -15.16 0.95
N ILE A 189 4.23 -14.10 0.89
CA ILE A 189 4.67 -12.76 0.49
C ILE A 189 5.77 -12.24 1.42
N LEU A 190 5.61 -12.39 2.74
CA LEU A 190 6.62 -11.94 3.71
C LEU A 190 7.95 -12.70 3.56
N ILE A 191 7.90 -14.02 3.36
CA ILE A 191 9.09 -14.84 3.12
C ILE A 191 9.76 -14.41 1.81
N TYR A 192 8.99 -14.18 0.75
CA TYR A 192 9.50 -13.70 -0.53
C TYR A 192 10.22 -12.36 -0.36
N LEU A 193 9.59 -11.37 0.27
CA LEU A 193 10.19 -10.06 0.53
C LEU A 193 11.45 -10.15 1.40
N ALA A 194 11.48 -11.05 2.38
CA ALA A 194 12.65 -11.28 3.23
C ALA A 194 13.82 -11.94 2.47
N SER A 195 13.53 -12.68 1.40
CA SER A 195 14.55 -13.29 0.55
C SER A 195 15.11 -12.34 -0.52
N LEU A 196 14.47 -11.20 -0.75
CA LEU A 196 14.93 -10.22 -1.73
C LEU A 196 16.13 -9.44 -1.21
N GLU A 197 17.12 -9.27 -2.07
CA GLU A 197 18.27 -8.41 -1.84
C GLU A 197 18.36 -7.35 -2.94
N SER A 198 18.56 -6.10 -2.54
CA SER A 198 18.88 -4.98 -3.43
C SER A 198 20.37 -4.68 -3.31
N PHE A 199 21.15 -5.00 -4.35
CA PHE A 199 22.60 -4.79 -4.36
C PHE A 199 23.33 -5.30 -3.11
N THR A 200 23.06 -6.57 -2.71
CA THR A 200 23.67 -7.22 -1.53
C THR A 200 23.22 -6.62 -0.18
N VAL A 201 22.14 -5.84 -0.18
CA VAL A 201 21.47 -5.35 1.03
C VAL A 201 20.06 -5.96 1.09
N PRO A 202 19.68 -6.61 2.20
CA PRO A 202 18.35 -7.21 2.34
C PRO A 202 17.24 -6.16 2.20
N PHE A 203 16.24 -6.44 1.36
CA PHE A 203 15.19 -5.47 0.98
C PHE A 203 14.34 -5.00 2.17
N LEU A 204 14.13 -5.87 3.15
CA LEU A 204 13.40 -5.59 4.39
C LEU A 204 14.27 -5.00 5.51
N SER A 205 15.52 -4.60 5.23
CA SER A 205 16.31 -3.85 6.20
C SER A 205 15.59 -2.56 6.58
N PRO A 206 15.54 -2.16 7.86
CA PRO A 206 16.27 -2.70 9.02
C PRO A 206 15.47 -3.66 9.92
N TYR A 207 14.34 -4.18 9.45
CA TYR A 207 13.49 -5.09 10.22
C TYR A 207 13.91 -6.56 10.03
N ALA A 208 14.36 -6.90 8.83
CA ALA A 208 14.96 -8.19 8.52
C ALA A 208 16.18 -7.96 7.59
N PRO A 209 17.41 -8.03 8.11
CA PRO A 209 17.83 -8.33 9.48
C PRO A 209 17.54 -7.18 10.45
N PHE A 210 17.34 -7.50 11.73
CA PHE A 210 17.06 -6.50 12.76
C PHE A 210 18.30 -5.65 13.06
N LEU A 211 18.28 -4.37 12.69
CA LEU A 211 19.37 -3.41 12.87
C LEU A 211 18.88 -2.21 13.70
N ALA A 212 19.13 -2.24 15.01
CA ALA A 212 18.62 -1.23 15.95
C ALA A 212 19.04 0.22 15.62
N GLN A 213 20.22 0.41 15.01
CA GLN A 213 20.71 1.72 14.61
C GLN A 213 19.88 2.36 13.50
N ASP A 214 19.40 1.54 12.56
CA ASP A 214 18.72 1.98 11.34
C ASP A 214 17.22 2.18 11.58
N ILE A 215 16.65 1.58 12.62
CA ILE A 215 15.25 1.73 13.01
C ILE A 215 14.91 3.19 13.37
N LYS A 216 15.90 3.99 13.77
CA LYS A 216 15.72 5.41 14.11
C LYS A 216 15.11 6.22 12.96
N ASP A 217 15.36 5.86 11.71
CA ASP A 217 14.77 6.49 10.52
C ASP A 217 13.83 5.50 9.79
N GLY A 218 13.20 4.58 10.52
CA GLY A 218 12.31 3.59 9.93
C GLY A 218 10.85 4.05 9.92
N ILE A 219 9.98 3.13 10.34
CA ILE A 219 8.54 3.37 10.51
C ILE A 219 8.27 4.55 11.45
N ILE A 220 9.09 4.69 12.50
CA ILE A 220 9.10 5.86 13.39
C ILE A 220 10.41 6.60 13.16
N MET A 221 10.29 7.88 12.82
CA MET A 221 11.38 8.84 12.73
C MET A 221 11.68 9.39 14.14
N ASP A 222 12.90 9.17 14.62
CA ASP A 222 13.43 9.93 15.76
C ASP A 222 13.82 11.35 15.30
N ARG A 223 14.14 12.19 16.27
CA ARG A 223 14.68 13.52 16.04
C ARG A 223 15.91 13.48 15.12
N ILE A 224 15.94 14.34 14.10
CA ILE A 224 17.04 14.41 13.12
C ILE A 224 18.40 14.60 13.80
N ASP A 225 18.45 15.37 14.88
CA ASP A 225 19.66 15.61 15.68
C ASP A 225 20.22 14.34 16.35
N LYS A 226 19.42 13.29 16.54
CA LYS A 226 19.88 11.99 17.08
C LYS A 226 20.27 10.98 16.01
N MET A 227 20.12 11.33 14.73
CA MET A 227 20.52 10.54 13.57
C MET A 227 21.94 10.90 13.14
N GLU A 228 22.90 10.71 14.04
CA GLU A 228 24.30 11.10 13.84
C GLU A 228 25.02 10.20 12.83
N ASP A 229 24.62 8.93 12.76
CA ASP A 229 25.24 7.93 11.91
C ASP A 229 24.39 7.59 10.68
N ARG A 230 25.06 7.08 9.65
CA ARG A 230 24.41 6.55 8.45
C ARG A 230 23.91 5.12 8.70
N PRO A 231 22.86 4.68 7.99
CA PRO A 231 22.34 3.32 8.13
C PRO A 231 23.42 2.26 7.90
N LEU A 232 23.54 1.31 8.84
CA LEU A 232 24.47 0.18 8.78
C LEU A 232 24.14 -0.78 7.63
N SER A 233 22.85 -0.95 7.31
CA SER A 233 22.37 -1.79 6.22
C SER A 233 23.04 -1.46 4.89
N LEU A 234 23.33 -0.17 4.65
CA LEU A 234 23.97 0.33 3.43
C LEU A 234 25.49 0.10 3.38
N LYS A 235 26.09 -0.46 4.45
CA LYS A 235 27.55 -0.69 4.60
C LYS A 235 28.40 0.53 4.20
N PRO A 236 28.13 1.74 4.74
CA PRO A 236 28.77 2.97 4.27
C PRO A 236 30.25 3.04 4.68
N LYS A 237 31.12 3.50 3.76
CA LYS A 237 32.55 3.71 4.05
C LYS A 237 32.79 4.84 5.07
N ASN A 238 31.95 5.88 5.05
CA ASN A 238 31.93 6.94 6.05
C ASN A 238 30.68 6.77 6.92
N LYS A 239 30.86 6.55 8.23
CA LYS A 239 29.76 6.28 9.17
C LYS A 239 29.00 7.52 9.59
N THR A 240 29.60 8.71 9.55
CA THR A 240 28.98 9.93 10.07
C THR A 240 27.96 10.51 9.06
N ARG A 241 26.73 10.72 9.51
CA ARG A 241 25.62 11.41 8.81
C ARG A 241 25.62 12.90 9.18
N ILE A 242 25.62 13.23 10.47
CA ILE A 242 25.64 14.61 11.00
C ILE A 242 26.83 14.76 11.94
N LYS A 243 27.67 15.76 11.71
CA LYS A 243 28.72 16.12 12.67
C LYS A 243 28.09 16.99 13.76
N VAL A 244 27.81 16.41 14.91
CA VAL A 244 27.47 17.19 16.10
C VAL A 244 28.77 17.77 16.64
N ASN A 245 28.92 19.09 16.56
CA ASN A 245 29.98 19.76 17.31
C ASN A 245 29.56 19.72 18.77
N GLU A 246 30.22 18.88 19.58
CA GLU A 246 30.17 18.98 21.03
C GLU A 246 30.65 20.39 21.42
N LYS A 247 29.70 21.32 21.63
CA LYS A 247 29.98 22.53 22.39
C LYS A 247 29.77 22.17 23.86
N ASN A 248 30.89 22.23 24.59
CA ASN A 248 30.99 22.26 26.06
C ASN A 248 29.82 22.97 26.74
#